data_AF-A0A523BTC8-F1
#
_entry.id   AF-A0A523BTC8-F1
#
_cell.length_a   1.000
_cell.length_b   1.000
_cell.length_c   1.000
_cell.angle_alpha   90.00
_cell.angle_beta   90.00
_cell.angle_gamma   90.00
#
_symmetry.space_group_name_H-M   'P 1'
#
loop_
_entity.id
_entity.type
_entity.pdbx_description
1 polymer ?
#
loop_
_entity_poly.entity_id
_entity_poly.type
_entity_poly.pdbx_seq_one_letter_code
_entity_poly.pdbx_strand_id
1 'polypeptide(L)' 'MPAQAKIVVLRKLKKLAPDFHRHIAVAQAQGKMLAPGDSVLVYEVAETVPAGPVLVTKHTQFNFI' A
#
# COMPACT_ATOMS: atom_id res chain seq x y z
N MET A 1 -14.20 -12.06 8.14
CA MET A 1 -13.02 -12.16 7.23
C MET A 1 -12.64 -10.74 6.84
N PRO A 2 -11.35 -10.35 6.89
CA PRO A 2 -10.95 -9.01 6.48
C PRO A 2 -11.30 -8.78 5.00
N ALA A 3 -11.72 -7.57 4.65
CA ALA A 3 -12.03 -7.23 3.27
C ALA A 3 -10.74 -7.28 2.43
N GLN A 4 -10.80 -7.84 1.22
CA GLN A 4 -9.66 -7.88 0.33
C GLN A 4 -9.47 -6.52 -0.35
N ALA A 5 -8.23 -6.04 -0.35
CA ALA A 5 -7.87 -4.77 -0.97
C ALA A 5 -8.02 -4.89 -2.49
N LYS A 6 -8.86 -4.04 -3.07
CA LYS A 6 -8.95 -3.82 -4.52
C LYS A 6 -7.89 -2.81 -4.95
N ILE A 7 -7.81 -1.69 -4.25
CA ILE A 7 -6.85 -0.61 -4.51
C ILE A 7 -6.22 -0.20 -3.18
N VAL A 8 -4.92 0.04 -3.19
CA VAL A 8 -4.18 0.71 -2.12
C VAL A 8 -3.46 1.90 -2.72
N VAL A 9 -3.68 3.08 -2.16
CA VAL A 9 -3.00 4.32 -2.56
C VAL A 9 -1.85 4.56 -1.60
N LEU A 10 -0.64 4.60 -2.15
CA LEU A 10 0.60 4.83 -1.42
C LEU A 10 1.14 6.21 -1.75
N ARG A 11 1.25 7.07 -0.73
CA ARG A 11 1.84 8.40 -0.82
C ARG A 11 3.31 8.34 -0.47
N LYS A 12 4.18 8.91 -1.30
CA LYS A 12 5.63 8.93 -1.04
C LYS A 12 5.97 9.89 0.11
N LEU A 13 6.61 9.40 1.16
CA LEU A 13 7.08 10.23 2.28
C LEU A 13 8.43 10.89 1.98
N LYS A 14 9.33 10.17 1.29
CA LYS A 14 10.67 10.66 0.94
C LYS A 14 10.76 10.96 -0.56
N LYS A 15 10.76 12.25 -0.92
CA LYS A 15 10.83 12.69 -2.33
C LYS A 15 12.03 12.12 -3.10
N LEU A 16 13.18 11.98 -2.43
CA LEU A 16 14.43 11.47 -3.01
C LEU A 16 14.51 9.94 -3.11
N ALA A 17 13.50 9.18 -2.67
CA ALA A 17 13.58 7.73 -2.74
C ALA A 17 13.58 7.25 -4.20
N PRO A 18 14.52 6.39 -4.64
CA PRO A 18 14.53 5.83 -5.98
C PRO A 18 13.25 5.09 -6.36
N ASP A 19 12.87 5.08 -7.65
CA ASP A 19 11.60 4.50 -8.10
C ASP A 19 11.49 2.99 -7.90
N PHE A 20 12.61 2.25 -7.83
CA PHE A 20 12.59 0.82 -7.53
C PHE A 20 11.99 0.50 -6.15
N HIS A 21 11.91 1.48 -5.25
CA HIS A 21 11.24 1.34 -3.95
C HIS A 21 9.76 1.00 -4.10
N ARG A 22 9.12 1.32 -5.24
CA ARG A 22 7.73 0.90 -5.52
C ARG A 22 7.60 -0.61 -5.50
N HIS A 23 8.51 -1.34 -6.16
CA HIS A 23 8.48 -2.80 -6.21
C HIS A 23 8.71 -3.43 -4.83
N ILE A 24 9.64 -2.86 -4.05
CA ILE A 24 9.90 -3.32 -2.68
C ILE A 24 8.68 -3.07 -1.78
N ALA A 25 8.04 -1.91 -1.90
CA ALA A 25 6.84 -1.57 -1.13
C ALA A 25 5.68 -2.54 -1.43
N VAL A 26 5.43 -2.86 -2.71
CA VAL A 26 4.43 -3.86 -3.10
C VAL A 26 4.73 -5.22 -2.48
N ALA A 27 5.98 -5.69 -2.60
CA ALA A 27 6.38 -6.97 -2.05
C ALA A 27 6.23 -7.02 -0.52
N GLN A 28 6.54 -5.92 0.19
CA GLN A 28 6.37 -5.83 1.63
C GLN A 28 4.91 -5.72 2.08
N ALA A 29 4.04 -5.13 1.25
CA ALA A 29 2.62 -4.98 1.54
C ALA A 29 1.85 -6.28 1.32
N GLN A 30 2.25 -7.10 0.34
CA GLN A 30 1.53 -8.30 -0.05
C GLN A 30 1.38 -9.29 1.12
N GLY A 31 0.15 -9.76 1.35
CA GLY A 31 -0.18 -10.69 2.44
C GLY A 31 -0.40 -10.03 3.80
N LYS A 32 -0.24 -8.70 3.93
CA LYS A 32 -0.48 -7.97 5.17
C LYS A 32 -1.83 -7.28 5.16
N MET A 33 -2.37 -7.00 6.36
CA MET A 33 -3.41 -5.99 6.50
C MET A 33 -2.79 -4.60 6.50
N LEU A 34 -3.39 -3.69 5.76
CA LEU A 34 -3.04 -2.27 5.72
C LEU A 34 -4.29 -1.43 5.98
N ALA A 35 -4.10 -0.33 6.69
CA ALA A 35 -5.09 0.72 6.91
C ALA A 35 -4.50 2.10 6.53
N PRO A 36 -5.35 3.10 6.24
CA PRO A 36 -4.88 4.47 6.06
C PRO A 36 -4.03 4.94 7.25
N GLY A 37 -2.88 5.56 6.97
CA GLY A 37 -1.87 6.00 7.94
C GLY A 37 -0.74 4.99 8.20
N ASP A 38 -0.88 3.73 7.77
CA ASP A 38 0.22 2.76 7.90
C ASP A 38 1.40 3.16 7.03
N SER A 39 2.61 2.85 7.50
CA SER A 39 3.84 3.08 6.75
C SER A 39 4.36 1.80 6.12
N VAL A 40 4.67 1.85 4.82
CA VAL A 40 5.30 0.77 4.07
C VAL A 40 6.56 1.31 3.41
N LEU A 41 7.72 0.91 3.94
CA LEU A 41 9.05 1.31 3.46
C LEU A 41 9.26 2.84 3.51
N VAL A 42 9.01 3.54 2.40
CA VAL A 42 9.13 5.01 2.25
C VAL A 42 7.80 5.65 1.83
N TYR A 43 6.72 4.89 1.93
CA TYR A 43 5.36 5.30 1.58
C TYR A 43 4.45 5.22 2.80
N GLU A 44 3.42 6.04 2.79
CA GLU A 44 2.29 5.97 3.70
C GLU A 44 1.06 5.50 2.93
N VAL A 45 0.23 4.66 3.53
CA VAL A 45 -1.07 4.28 2.99
C VAL A 45 -1.99 5.49 3.12
N ALA A 46 -2.23 6.17 2.01
CA ALA A 46 -3.14 7.31 1.99
C ALA A 46 -4.60 6.82 2.08
N GLU A 47 -4.93 5.82 1.26
CA GLU A 47 -6.31 5.33 1.10
C GLU A 47 -6.33 3.85 0.74
N THR A 48 -7.43 3.19 1.10
CA THR A 48 -7.72 1.79 0.79
C THR A 48 -9.10 1.67 0.17
N VAL A 49 -9.27 0.72 -0.76
CA VAL A 49 -10.57 0.38 -1.34
C VAL A 49 -10.80 -1.12 -1.16
N PRO A 50 -11.84 -1.54 -0.41
CA PRO A 50 -12.78 -0.70 0.35
C PRO A 50 -12.09 0.06 1.50
N ALA A 51 -12.71 1.15 1.95
CA ALA A 51 -12.17 2.00 3.01
C ALA A 51 -12.00 1.22 4.32
N GLY A 52 -10.92 1.53 5.04
CA GLY A 52 -10.56 0.90 6.31
C GLY A 52 -9.50 -0.20 6.14
N PRO A 53 -9.31 -1.04 7.18
CA PRO A 53 -8.33 -2.11 7.15
C PRO A 53 -8.66 -3.16 6.09
N VAL A 54 -7.71 -3.43 5.19
CA VAL A 54 -7.85 -4.38 4.08
C VAL A 54 -6.68 -5.34 3.99
N LEU A 55 -6.95 -6.60 3.64
CA LEU A 55 -5.93 -7.59 3.33
C LEU A 55 -5.40 -7.37 1.91
N VAL A 56 -4.11 -7.07 1.80
CA VAL A 56 -3.43 -6.95 0.52
C VAL A 56 -3.17 -8.33 -0.07
N THR A 57 -3.54 -8.51 -1.32
CA THR A 57 -3.38 -9.77 -2.06
C THR A 57 -2.62 -9.55 -3.37
N LYS A 58 -2.35 -10.63 -4.10
CA LYS A 58 -1.77 -10.55 -5.45
C LYS A 58 -2.66 -9.84 -6.48
N HIS A 59 -3.95 -9.66 -6.19
CA HIS A 59 -4.91 -8.98 -7.05
C HIS A 59 -5.09 -7.51 -6.69
N THR A 60 -4.42 -7.03 -5.65
CA THR A 60 -4.50 -5.64 -5.21
C THR A 60 -3.75 -4.74 -6.17
N GLN A 61 -4.44 -3.72 -6.68
CA GLN A 61 -3.84 -2.67 -7.50
C GLN A 61 -3.20 -1.61 -6.59
N PHE A 62 -1.97 -1.22 -6.90
CA PHE A 62 -1.26 -0.17 -6.17
C PHE A 62 -1.20 1.11 -7.00
N ASN A 63 -1.67 2.20 -6.42
CA ASN A 63 -1.53 3.54 -6.99
C ASN A 63 -0.51 4.32 -6.16
N PHE A 64 0.44 4.97 -6.82
CA PHE A 64 1.47 5.75 -6.17
C PHE A 64 1.25 7.24 -6.47
N ILE A 65 1.15 8.06 -5.42
CA ILE A 65 0.95 9.52 -5.49
C ILE A 65 2.02 10.31 -4.75
#